data_AF-A0A7J8Y583-F1
#
_entry.id   AF-A0A7J8Y583-F1
#
_cell.length_a   1.000
_cell.length_b   1.000
_cell.length_c   1.000
_cell.angle_alpha   90.00
_cell.angle_beta   90.00
_cell.angle_gamma   90.00
#
_symmetry.space_group_name_H-M   'P 1'
#
loop_
_entity.id
_entity.type
_entity.pdbx_description
1 polymer ?
#
loop_
_entity_poly.entity_id
_entity_poly.type
_entity_poly.pdbx_seq_one_letter_code
_entity_poly.pdbx_strand_id
1 'polypeptide(L)'
;MDGLFIVQKQGYNEVIIRSDNLENVIYISESKSSGSKDALIKRIQQVLASEESWSLTYVPRETNRVADALTKMALSSVDSLRIFEVPPIRIKEILQ
;
A
#
# COMPACT_ATOMS: atom_id res chain seq x y z
N MET A 1 -3.35 5.54 -2.10
CA MET A 1 -2.41 6.54 -1.54
C MET A 1 -2.38 6.54 -0.03
N ASP A 2 -3.50 6.22 0.63
CA ASP A 2 -3.63 6.31 2.09
C ASP A 2 -2.56 5.53 2.86
N GLY A 3 -2.19 4.32 2.40
CA GLY A 3 -1.11 3.54 3.02
C GLY A 3 0.24 4.27 3.06
N LEU A 4 0.59 5.00 1.98
CA LEU A 4 1.85 5.76 1.92
C LEU A 4 1.83 6.98 2.85
N PHE A 5 0.67 7.65 2.98
CA PHE A 5 0.54 8.77 3.92
C PHE A 5 0.65 8.32 5.38
N ILE A 6 0.18 7.11 5.69
CA ILE A 6 0.32 6.54 7.05
C ILE A 6 1.81 6.31 7.35
N VAL A 7 2.52 5.68 6.42
CA VAL A 7 3.96 5.42 6.53
C VAL A 7 4.73 6.71 6.82
N GLN A 8 4.51 7.74 5.99
CA GLN A 8 5.20 9.02 6.12
C GLN A 8 4.95 9.71 7.48
N LYS A 9 3.77 9.51 8.08
CA LYS A 9 3.43 10.08 9.39
C LYS A 9 4.02 9.31 10.57
N GLN A 10 4.26 8.02 10.39
CA GLN A 10 4.72 7.13 11.46
C GLN A 10 6.24 7.11 11.61
N GLY A 11 6.99 7.48 10.57
CA GLY A 11 8.45 7.57 10.62
C GLY A 11 9.13 6.20 10.78
N TYR A 12 8.66 5.19 10.04
CA TYR A 12 9.26 3.86 10.07
C TYR A 12 10.66 3.84 9.42
N ASN A 13 11.59 3.07 10.01
CA ASN A 13 12.96 2.93 9.47
C ASN A 13 13.01 2.11 8.17
N GLU A 14 12.07 1.18 7.99
CA GLU A 14 11.97 0.34 6.81
C GLU A 14 10.50 0.14 6.40
N VAL A 15 10.23 0.33 5.11
CA VAL A 15 8.89 0.25 4.54
C VAL A 15 8.84 -0.85 3.49
N ILE A 16 8.10 -1.93 3.79
CA ILE A 16 7.87 -3.02 2.84
C ILE A 16 6.48 -2.87 2.23
N ILE A 17 6.43 -2.57 0.94
CA ILE A 17 5.19 -2.41 0.19
C ILE A 17 4.96 -3.67 -0.65
N ARG A 18 3.78 -4.25 -0.50
CA ARG A 18 3.35 -5.44 -1.23
C ARG A 18 2.08 -5.12 -2.03
N SER A 19 2.07 -5.50 -3.30
CA SER A 19 0.95 -5.28 -4.21
C SER A 19 0.68 -6.54 -5.02
N ASP A 20 -0.59 -6.87 -5.23
CA ASP A 20 -1.03 -7.93 -6.13
C ASP A 20 -1.28 -7.46 -7.56
N ASN A 21 -1.05 -6.17 -7.83
CA ASN A 21 -1.03 -5.64 -9.19
C ASN A 21 0.41 -5.56 -9.69
N LEU A 22 0.78 -6.47 -10.58
CA LEU A 22 2.11 -6.56 -11.18
C LEU A 22 2.45 -5.34 -12.04
N GLU A 23 1.50 -4.84 -12.83
CA GLU A 23 1.69 -3.66 -13.67
C GLU A 23 2.07 -2.45 -12.82
N ASN A 24 1.39 -2.23 -11.69
CA ASN A 24 1.71 -1.15 -10.77
C ASN A 24 3.11 -1.31 -10.16
N VAL A 25 3.50 -2.54 -9.79
CA VAL A 25 4.85 -2.82 -9.25
C VAL A 25 5.92 -2.47 -10.28
N ILE A 26 5.74 -2.92 -11.52
CA ILE A 26 6.67 -2.63 -12.63
C ILE A 26 6.71 -1.13 -12.89
N TYR A 27 5.55 -0.49 -13.06
CA TYR A 27 5.46 0.91 -13.44
C TYR A 27 6.05 1.86 -12.37
N ILE A 28 5.80 1.60 -11.08
CA ILE A 28 6.40 2.36 -9.98
C ILE A 28 7.91 2.11 -9.90
N SER A 29 8.37 0.89 -10.16
CA SER A 29 9.79 0.54 -10.11
C SER A 29 10.58 1.15 -11.27
N GLU A 30 10.05 1.08 -12.50
CA GLU A 30 10.69 1.64 -13.71
C GLU A 30 10.67 3.17 -13.72
N SER A 31 9.61 3.76 -13.19
CA SER A 31 9.54 5.22 -13.08
C SER A 31 10.59 5.77 -12.12
N LYS A 32 11.14 4.96 -11.19
CA LYS A 32 12.22 5.36 -10.28
C LYS A 32 13.46 5.85 -11.02
N SER A 33 13.77 5.27 -12.18
CA SER A 33 14.97 5.60 -12.97
C SER A 33 14.72 6.64 -14.07
N SER A 34 13.52 6.64 -14.65
CA SER A 34 13.19 7.44 -15.85
C SER A 34 12.36 8.69 -15.58
N GLY A 35 11.76 8.79 -14.38
CA GLY A 35 10.77 9.81 -14.04
C GLY A 35 9.43 9.58 -14.77
N SER A 36 8.33 9.55 -14.03
CA SER A 36 7.00 9.41 -14.64
C SER A 36 6.42 10.78 -15.04
N LYS A 37 5.62 10.84 -16.12
CA LYS A 37 4.76 12.00 -16.42
C LYS A 37 3.44 11.97 -15.66
N ASP A 38 3.08 10.82 -15.09
CA ASP A 38 1.89 10.63 -14.28
C ASP A 38 2.06 11.34 -12.91
N ALA A 39 1.11 12.23 -12.60
CA ALA A 39 1.13 13.01 -11.36
C ALA A 39 1.01 12.13 -10.10
N LEU A 40 0.25 11.04 -10.17
CA LEU A 40 0.11 10.09 -9.06
C LEU A 40 1.43 9.38 -8.80
N ILE A 41 2.11 8.91 -9.86
CA ILE A 41 3.40 8.25 -9.72
C ILE A 41 4.46 9.20 -9.20
N LYS A 42 4.53 10.44 -9.71
CA LYS A 42 5.43 11.46 -9.16
C LYS A 42 5.21 11.66 -7.66
N ARG A 43 3.94 11.69 -7.23
CA ARG A 43 3.61 11.84 -5.81
C ARG A 43 4.00 10.63 -4.99
N ILE A 44 3.79 9.42 -5.51
CA ILE A 44 4.27 8.17 -4.87
C ILE A 44 5.79 8.23 -4.70
N GLN A 45 6.52 8.58 -5.76
CA GLN A 45 7.98 8.68 -5.73
C GLN A 45 8.49 9.71 -4.75
N GLN A 46 7.84 10.87 -4.66
CA GLN A 46 8.21 11.91 -3.70
C GLN A 46 8.06 11.43 -2.25
N VAL A 47 6.97 10.71 -1.93
CA VAL A 47 6.79 10.13 -0.59
C VAL A 47 7.85 9.06 -0.33
N LEU A 48 8.08 8.17 -1.29
CA LEU A 48 9.08 7.10 -1.13
C LEU A 48 10.52 7.63 -1.07
N ALA A 49 10.81 8.79 -1.66
CA ALA A 49 12.11 9.44 -1.58
C ALA A 49 12.41 10.03 -0.19
N SER A 50 11.37 10.28 0.63
CA SER A 50 11.57 10.71 2.03
C SER A 50 11.77 9.55 3.00
N GLU A 51 11.55 8.31 2.58
CA GLU A 51 11.74 7.13 3.43
C GLU A 51 13.21 6.66 3.38
N GLU A 52 13.80 6.35 4.53
CA GLU A 52 15.20 5.90 4.62
C GLU A 52 15.45 4.60 3.84
N SER A 53 14.53 3.65 3.98
CA SER A 53 14.59 2.36 3.29
C SER A 53 13.18 1.92 2.91
N TRP A 54 12.98 1.55 1.64
CA TRP A 54 11.74 0.96 1.19
C TRP A 54 11.95 -0.08 0.09
N SER A 55 11.03 -1.04 0.02
CA SER A 55 10.94 -2.01 -1.07
C SER A 55 9.50 -2.14 -1.57
N LEU A 56 9.35 -2.40 -2.86
CA LEU A 56 8.07 -2.70 -3.49
C LEU A 56 8.16 -4.05 -4.17
N THR A 57 7.30 -4.98 -3.76
CA THR A 57 7.30 -6.36 -4.29
C THR A 57 5.90 -6.78 -4.71
N TYR A 58 5.86 -7.56 -5.79
CA TYR A 58 4.64 -8.24 -6.21
C TYR A 58 4.37 -9.44 -5.30
N VAL A 59 3.10 -9.64 -4.92
CA VAL A 59 2.64 -10.83 -4.22
C VAL A 59 1.35 -11.36 -4.88
N PRO A 60 1.13 -12.69 -4.97
CA PRO A 60 -0.11 -13.22 -5.51
C PRO A 60 -1.34 -12.72 -4.72
N ARG A 61 -2.46 -12.50 -5.41
CA ARG A 61 -3.70 -12.00 -4.80
C ARG A 61 -4.18 -12.87 -3.62
N GLU A 62 -3.91 -14.17 -3.68
CA GLU A 62 -4.22 -15.13 -2.62
C GLU A 62 -3.46 -14.85 -1.33
N THR A 63 -2.30 -14.20 -1.41
CA THR A 63 -1.50 -13.78 -0.25
C THR A 63 -1.84 -12.35 0.20
N ASN A 64 -2.56 -11.59 -0.62
CA ASN A 64 -3.02 -10.23 -0.33
C ASN A 64 -4.49 -10.15 0.13
N ARG A 65 -5.07 -11.29 0.58
CA ARG A 65 -6.49 -11.42 0.95
C ARG A 65 -6.94 -10.43 2.03
N VAL A 66 -6.05 -10.12 2.98
CA VAL A 66 -6.36 -9.16 4.05
C VAL A 66 -6.59 -7.76 3.49
N ALA A 67 -5.72 -7.29 2.58
CA ALA A 67 -5.88 -5.98 1.95
C ALA A 67 -7.13 -5.93 1.05
N ASP A 68 -7.40 -7.00 0.30
CA ASP A 68 -8.60 -7.12 -0.54
C ASP A 68 -9.88 -7.09 0.31
N ALA A 69 -9.92 -7.83 1.42
CA ALA A 69 -11.05 -7.85 2.34
C ALA A 69 -11.25 -6.52 3.06
N LEU A 70 -10.17 -5.86 3.50
CA LEU A 70 -10.23 -4.52 4.09
C LEU A 70 -10.77 -3.50 3.09
N THR A 71 -10.34 -3.57 1.83
CA THR A 71 -10.84 -2.70 0.76
C THR A 71 -12.33 -2.91 0.49
N LYS A 72 -12.80 -4.16 0.44
CA LYS A 72 -14.23 -4.49 0.30
C LYS A 72 -15.06 -4.04 1.50
N MET A 73 -14.51 -4.14 2.71
CA MET A 73 -15.15 -3.64 3.92
C MET A 73 -15.25 -2.10 3.89
N ALA A 74 -14.23 -1.42 3.40
CA ALA A 74 -14.25 0.03 3.23
C ALA A 74 -15.25 0.48 2.14
N LEU A 75 -15.34 -0.23 1.02
CA LEU A 75 -16.30 0.06 -0.06
C LEU A 75 -17.76 0.00 0.40
N SER A 76 -18.06 -0.79 1.43
CA SER A 76 -19.40 -0.90 2.01
C SER A 76 -19.64 0.01 3.21
N SER A 77 -18.64 0.81 3.61
CA SER A 77 -18.72 1.74 4.73
C SER A 77 -18.85 3.20 4.24
N VAL A 78 -19.54 4.03 5.03
CA VAL A 78 -19.63 5.50 4.84
C VAL A 78 -18.46 6.22 5.54
N ASP A 79 -17.63 5.47 6.27
CA ASP A 79 -16.58 6.04 7.10
C ASP A 79 -15.35 6.50 6.29
N SER A 80 -14.68 7.54 6.82
CA SER A 80 -13.36 7.97 6.34
C SER A 80 -12.27 6.93 6.63
N LEU A 81 -11.05 7.17 6.13
CA LEU A 81 -9.86 6.33 6.38
C LEU A 81 -9.72 5.96 7.87
N ARG A 82 -9.65 4.65 8.15
CA ARG A 82 -9.47 4.09 9.49
C ARG A 82 -8.26 3.16 9.54
N ILE A 83 -7.52 3.23 10.64
CA ILE A 83 -6.42 2.33 10.96
C ILE A 83 -6.90 1.41 12.07
N PHE A 84 -6.71 0.11 11.90
CA PHE A 84 -7.06 -0.91 12.89
C PHE A 84 -5.79 -1.45 13.52
N GLU A 85 -5.56 -1.15 14.80
CA GLU A 85 -4.46 -1.77 15.57
C GLU A 85 -4.73 -3.26 15.85
N VAL A 86 -6.00 -3.63 15.97
CA VAL A 86 -6.46 -5.00 16.14
C VAL A 86 -7.30 -5.40 14.93
N PRO A 87 -7.03 -6.54 14.27
CA PRO A 87 -7.82 -7.00 13.13
C PRO A 87 -9.32 -7.07 13.45
N PRO A 88 -10.20 -6.49 12.61
CA PRO A 88 -11.64 -6.66 12.73
C PRO A 88 -12.04 -8.14 12.69
N ILE A 89 -13.17 -8.51 13.31
CA ILE A 89 -13.63 -9.92 13.37
C ILE A 89 -13.67 -10.56 11.98
N ARG A 90 -14.24 -9.87 10.99
CA ARG A 90 -14.30 -10.34 9.59
C ARG A 90 -12.93 -10.58 8.96
N ILE A 91 -11.88 -9.92 9.45
CA ILE A 91 -10.50 -10.10 8.98
C ILE A 91 -9.78 -11.19 9.78
N LYS A 92 -10.10 -11.38 11.07
CA LYS A 92 -9.55 -12.47 11.88
C LYS A 92 -9.83 -13.84 11.27
N GLU A 93 -11.01 -14.03 10.70
CA GLU A 93 -11.39 -15.27 10.00
C GLU A 93 -10.55 -15.53 8.74
N ILE A 94 -9.94 -14.50 8.16
CA ILE A 94 -9.08 -14.59 6.96
C ILE A 94 -7.62 -14.89 7.34
N LEU A 95 -7.25 -14.66 8.61
CA LEU A 95 -5.91 -14.88 9.16
C LEU A 95 -5.72 -16.30 9.74
N GLN A 96 -6.79 -17.10 9.82
CA GLN A 96 -6.79 -18.50 10.27
C GLN A 96 -6.54 -19.46 9.10
#